data_AF-A0A974H389-F1
#
_entry.id   AF-A0A974H389-F1
#
_cell.length_a   1.000
_cell.length_b   1.000
_cell.length_c   1.000
_cell.angle_alpha   90.00
_cell.angle_beta   90.00
_cell.angle_gamma   90.00
#
_symmetry.space_group_name_H-M   'P 1'
#
loop_
_entity.id
_entity.type
_entity.pdbx_description
1 polymer ?
#
loop_
_entity_poly.entity_id
_entity_poly.type
_entity_poly.pdbx_seq_one_letter_code
_entity_poly.pdbx_strand_id
1 'polypeptide(L)'
;MNYLEDTSPCPLSEEESRLAYRAKQKALDILIDALKKRDSVLVEKAGENTNSVGRRPSLTPHLVHSLRKELKQVTFVKVDHPFYAICYIYPRSHERRIYLGPRFWKQGEILGADSRPGLLIEKAAQFLLDKTPTDVQGQRHEPRQIRYEFERVLKHWGIYNGHFYSCCGETVRDSVCECSFIRPWTLSEEEWNLAEEAKQRTLMILFDALEKKESLLVENPEDFVGLERLNMCPLIPLNLVKDLITNLASVTFRKGYNVNYVLPYLDKIIIYLSHDFWQQNEMLECGSRPGTLILELSQLLGYKRYLKEPADEGEQNKVQQQPHKFPLTAFNICWVFETWMRHRGVYSGSYACCGEESRDSVCALSHLAVCLNDITPPPLTPERTLEPPYYL
;
A
#
# COMPACT_ATOMS: atom_id res chain seq x y z
N MET A 1 -41.62 20.03 25.74
CA MET A 1 -41.95 18.79 26.47
C MET A 1 -40.68 18.27 27.13
N ASN A 2 -40.60 18.40 28.46
CA ASN A 2 -39.49 17.91 29.28
C ASN A 2 -39.72 16.42 29.55
N TYR A 3 -38.95 15.55 28.89
CA TYR A 3 -39.01 14.09 29.07
C TYR A 3 -37.94 13.58 30.08
N LEU A 4 -37.58 14.38 31.08
CA LEU A 4 -36.56 14.05 32.10
C LEU A 4 -37.11 13.99 33.52
N GLU A 5 -38.43 13.84 33.69
CA GLU A 5 -39.02 13.56 35.00
C GLU A 5 -39.09 12.03 35.19
N ASP A 6 -38.60 11.57 36.35
CA ASP A 6 -38.65 10.21 36.91
C ASP A 6 -37.66 9.14 36.45
N THR A 7 -36.36 9.44 36.55
CA THR A 7 -35.46 8.42 37.14
C THR A 7 -34.46 9.06 38.10
N SER A 8 -34.66 8.81 39.40
CA SER A 8 -33.70 9.23 40.41
C SER A 8 -32.37 8.48 40.22
N PRO A 9 -31.23 9.18 40.14
CA PRO A 9 -29.93 8.53 40.12
C PRO A 9 -29.76 7.67 41.38
N CYS A 10 -29.49 6.38 41.21
CA CYS A 10 -29.37 5.43 42.31
C CYS A 10 -27.90 5.00 42.50
N PRO A 11 -27.46 4.73 43.74
CA PRO A 11 -26.13 4.20 43.99
C PRO A 11 -25.98 2.84 43.29
N LEU A 12 -24.76 2.57 42.82
CA LEU A 12 -24.42 1.27 42.26
C LEU A 12 -24.48 0.20 43.35
N SER A 13 -24.99 -0.99 43.01
CA SER A 13 -24.76 -2.18 43.83
C SER A 13 -23.26 -2.50 43.92
N GLU A 14 -22.86 -3.34 44.86
CA GLU A 14 -21.46 -3.75 45.03
C GLU A 14 -20.88 -4.36 43.74
N GLU A 15 -21.67 -5.20 43.06
CA GLU A 15 -21.28 -5.83 41.79
C GLU A 15 -21.15 -4.81 40.65
N GLU A 16 -22.13 -3.92 40.50
CA GLU A 16 -22.11 -2.90 39.46
C GLU A 16 -20.95 -1.92 39.68
N SER A 17 -20.68 -1.56 40.94
CA SER A 17 -19.51 -0.77 41.34
C SER A 17 -18.22 -1.48 40.93
N ARG A 18 -18.07 -2.75 41.28
CA ARG A 18 -16.91 -3.57 40.90
C ARG A 18 -16.70 -3.59 39.38
N LEU A 19 -17.76 -3.79 38.59
CA LEU A 19 -17.69 -3.83 37.14
C LEU A 19 -17.36 -2.46 36.51
N ALA A 20 -17.96 -1.38 37.01
CA ALA A 20 -17.70 -0.02 36.53
C ALA A 20 -16.27 0.43 36.84
N TYR A 21 -15.80 0.22 38.07
CA TYR A 21 -14.43 0.57 38.45
C TYR A 21 -13.38 -0.33 37.79
N ARG A 22 -13.68 -1.61 37.53
CA ARG A 22 -12.81 -2.46 36.71
C ARG A 22 -12.69 -1.95 35.28
N ALA A 23 -13.80 -1.53 34.66
CA ALA A 23 -13.76 -0.92 33.32
C ALA A 23 -12.99 0.41 33.32
N LYS A 24 -13.15 1.23 34.36
CA LYS A 24 -12.37 2.46 34.56
C LYS A 24 -10.88 2.17 34.65
N GLN A 25 -10.48 1.16 35.43
CA GLN A 25 -9.09 0.78 35.57
C GLN A 25 -8.48 0.32 34.24
N LYS A 26 -9.18 -0.54 33.49
CA LYS A 26 -8.76 -0.95 32.15
C LYS A 26 -8.58 0.23 31.20
N ALA A 27 -9.54 1.17 31.19
CA ALA A 27 -9.41 2.38 30.38
C ALA A 27 -8.20 3.23 30.79
N LEU A 28 -7.89 3.33 32.08
CA LEU A 28 -6.67 3.99 32.55
C LEU A 28 -5.40 3.25 32.11
N ASP A 29 -5.40 1.92 32.19
CA ASP A 29 -4.27 1.09 31.79
C ASP A 29 -3.99 1.21 30.28
N ILE A 30 -5.03 1.22 29.44
CA ILE A 30 -4.95 1.50 28.00
C ILE A 30 -4.31 2.87 27.72
N LEU A 31 -4.74 3.91 28.44
CA LEU A 31 -4.18 5.26 28.27
C LEU A 31 -2.72 5.32 28.73
N ILE A 32 -2.36 4.59 29.80
CA ILE A 32 -0.97 4.50 30.28
C ILE A 32 -0.10 3.75 29.26
N ASP A 33 -0.60 2.65 28.72
CA ASP A 33 0.10 1.84 27.73
C ASP A 33 0.34 2.65 26.44
N ALA A 34 -0.66 3.39 25.97
CA ALA A 34 -0.50 4.30 24.84
C ALA A 34 0.57 5.37 25.08
N LEU A 35 0.68 5.90 26.30
CA LEU A 35 1.74 6.86 26.67
C LEU A 35 3.13 6.21 26.77
N LYS A 36 3.23 4.95 27.22
CA LYS A 36 4.49 4.20 27.22
C LYS A 36 4.97 3.96 25.79
N LYS A 37 4.01 3.67 24.90
CA LYS A 37 4.23 3.37 23.48
C LYS A 37 4.18 4.62 22.60
N ARG A 38 4.37 5.81 23.18
CA ARG A 38 4.09 7.11 22.55
C ARG A 38 4.72 7.27 21.17
N ASP A 39 5.95 6.78 20.97
CA ASP A 39 6.71 6.97 19.74
C ASP A 39 6.17 6.06 18.61
N SER A 40 5.47 4.99 18.99
CA SER A 40 4.87 4.02 18.07
C SER A 40 3.39 4.29 17.79
N VAL A 41 2.65 4.79 18.79
CA VAL A 41 1.17 4.82 18.76
C VAL A 41 0.52 6.19 18.96
N LEU A 42 1.30 7.28 19.06
CA LEU A 42 0.79 8.65 19.18
C LEU A 42 1.51 9.59 18.20
N VAL A 43 0.97 10.78 17.96
CA VAL A 43 1.56 11.80 17.09
C VAL A 43 1.88 13.09 17.84
N GLU A 44 2.99 13.74 17.53
CA GLU A 44 3.38 15.00 18.22
C GLU A 44 2.41 16.14 17.93
N LYS A 45 1.96 16.27 16.67
CA LYS A 45 0.97 17.26 16.24
C LYS A 45 -0.19 16.60 15.50
N ALA A 46 -1.41 16.87 15.96
CA ALA A 46 -2.62 16.49 15.24
C ALA A 46 -2.72 17.34 13.96
N GLY A 47 -2.84 16.68 12.80
CA GLY A 47 -3.15 17.35 11.53
C GLY A 47 -2.00 17.53 10.53
N GLU A 48 -0.75 17.26 10.87
CA GLU A 48 0.37 17.31 9.89
C GLU A 48 0.39 16.11 8.91
N ASN A 49 -0.54 15.15 9.03
CA ASN A 49 -0.54 13.91 8.24
C ASN A 49 -1.86 13.67 7.49
N THR A 50 -2.31 14.60 6.64
CA THR A 50 -3.45 14.36 5.74
C THR A 50 -3.13 13.41 4.58
N ASN A 51 -1.86 13.10 4.32
CA ASN A 51 -1.44 12.29 3.17
C ASN A 51 -0.76 10.94 3.50
N SER A 52 -0.67 10.52 4.77
CA SER A 52 -0.07 9.23 5.09
C SER A 52 -1.03 8.07 4.83
N VAL A 53 -0.72 7.24 3.82
CA VAL A 53 -1.38 5.94 3.59
C VAL A 53 -1.13 5.03 4.81
N GLY A 54 -2.22 4.68 5.48
CA GLY A 54 -2.24 4.14 6.84
C GLY A 54 -2.56 5.26 7.82
N ARG A 55 -3.81 5.32 8.31
CA ARG A 55 -4.26 6.36 9.23
C ARG A 55 -3.44 6.26 10.52
N ARG A 56 -2.39 7.07 10.65
CA ARG A 56 -1.72 7.29 11.95
C ARG A 56 -2.79 7.72 12.96
N PRO A 57 -2.66 7.33 14.23
CA PRO A 57 -3.63 7.74 15.22
C PRO A 57 -3.55 9.26 15.31
N SER A 58 -4.70 9.89 15.34
CA SER A 58 -4.74 11.35 15.39
C SER A 58 -4.52 11.89 16.82
N LEU A 59 -4.16 11.01 17.77
CA LEU A 59 -4.05 11.32 19.19
C LEU A 59 -2.65 11.80 19.56
N THR A 60 -2.60 12.91 20.30
CA THR A 60 -1.34 13.44 20.84
C THR A 60 -1.06 12.95 22.27
N PRO A 61 0.21 12.86 22.70
CA PRO A 61 0.56 12.54 24.09
C PRO A 61 -0.11 13.47 25.09
N HIS A 62 -0.22 14.77 24.77
CA HIS A 62 -0.90 15.75 25.61
C HIS A 62 -2.39 15.43 25.81
N LEU A 63 -3.09 15.07 24.72
CA LEU A 63 -4.49 14.67 24.78
C LEU A 63 -4.68 13.42 25.63
N VAL A 64 -3.86 12.39 25.42
CA VAL A 64 -3.93 11.12 26.19
C VAL A 64 -3.63 11.36 27.67
N HIS A 65 -2.66 12.22 27.99
CA HIS A 65 -2.36 12.59 29.37
C HIS A 65 -3.55 13.31 30.03
N SER A 66 -4.20 14.22 29.30
CA SER A 66 -5.38 14.95 29.76
C SER A 66 -6.57 14.02 29.99
N LEU A 67 -6.81 13.06 29.09
CA LEU A 67 -7.86 12.04 29.21
C LEU A 67 -7.67 11.21 30.48
N ARG A 68 -6.44 10.80 30.74
CA ARG A 68 -6.08 10.06 31.95
C ARG A 68 -6.40 10.86 33.22
N LYS A 69 -6.11 12.17 33.22
CA LYS A 69 -6.37 13.06 34.37
C LYS A 69 -7.87 13.22 34.65
N GLU A 70 -8.69 13.39 33.61
CA GLU A 70 -10.16 13.46 33.79
C GLU A 70 -10.74 12.12 34.22
N LEU A 71 -10.35 11.03 33.55
CA LEU A 71 -10.89 9.71 33.86
C LEU A 71 -10.60 9.29 35.31
N LYS A 72 -9.45 9.66 35.88
CA LYS A 72 -9.16 9.43 37.31
C LYS A 72 -10.20 10.06 38.25
N GLN A 73 -10.70 11.25 37.92
CA GLN A 73 -11.67 11.99 38.74
C GLN A 73 -13.11 11.50 38.57
N VAL A 74 -13.37 10.65 37.56
CA VAL A 74 -14.72 10.20 37.26
C VAL A 74 -15.30 9.34 38.38
N THR A 75 -16.56 9.61 38.72
CA THR A 75 -17.43 8.79 39.57
C THR A 75 -18.61 8.26 38.78
N PHE A 76 -19.27 7.22 39.28
CA PHE A 76 -20.35 6.53 38.58
C PHE A 76 -21.63 6.54 39.38
N VAL A 77 -22.74 6.71 38.68
CA VAL A 77 -24.08 6.56 39.23
C VAL A 77 -24.94 5.79 38.24
N LYS A 78 -25.83 4.96 38.75
CA LYS A 78 -26.75 4.17 37.95
C LYS A 78 -28.00 4.96 37.64
N VAL A 79 -28.55 4.72 36.46
CA VAL A 79 -29.85 5.25 36.06
C VAL A 79 -30.66 4.12 35.47
N ASP A 80 -31.86 3.92 36.00
CA ASP A 80 -32.77 2.85 35.58
C ASP A 80 -33.62 3.24 34.37
N HIS A 81 -33.28 4.34 33.68
CA HIS A 81 -34.09 4.84 32.58
C HIS A 81 -34.00 3.89 31.36
N PRO A 82 -35.14 3.35 30.88
CA PRO A 82 -35.15 2.35 29.82
C PRO A 82 -34.81 2.92 28.43
N PHE A 83 -34.87 4.24 28.24
CA PHE A 83 -34.61 4.85 26.93
C PHE A 83 -33.12 5.06 26.62
N TYR A 84 -32.61 4.14 25.80
CA TYR A 84 -31.53 4.20 24.81
C TYR A 84 -30.08 4.52 25.21
N ALA A 85 -29.80 5.27 26.27
CA ALA A 85 -28.43 5.69 26.55
C ALA A 85 -27.59 4.53 27.13
N ILE A 86 -26.46 4.23 26.50
CA ILE A 86 -25.48 3.30 27.05
C ILE A 86 -24.87 3.94 28.31
N CYS A 87 -24.30 5.12 28.18
CA CYS A 87 -23.95 6.00 29.29
C CYS A 87 -23.98 7.45 28.81
N TYR A 88 -24.15 8.39 29.73
CA TYR A 88 -24.14 9.82 29.43
C TYR A 88 -23.51 10.62 30.57
N ILE A 89 -23.25 11.90 30.29
CA ILE A 89 -22.72 12.87 31.25
C ILE A 89 -23.49 14.17 31.14
N TYR A 90 -23.37 15.02 32.16
CA TYR A 90 -23.66 16.45 32.06
C TYR A 90 -22.33 17.18 31.95
N PRO A 91 -21.89 17.58 30.73
CA PRO A 91 -20.53 18.07 30.49
C PRO A 91 -20.13 19.26 31.37
N ARG A 92 -21.08 20.18 31.57
CA ARG A 92 -20.92 21.40 32.38
C ARG A 92 -20.99 21.18 33.89
N SER A 93 -21.28 19.96 34.34
CA SER A 93 -21.28 19.66 35.76
C SER A 93 -19.85 19.66 36.30
N HIS A 94 -19.64 20.33 37.43
CA HIS A 94 -18.38 20.20 38.18
C HIS A 94 -18.19 18.78 38.73
N GLU A 95 -19.30 18.06 38.93
CA GLU A 95 -19.31 16.66 39.30
C GLU A 95 -18.92 15.84 38.08
N ARG A 96 -17.71 15.26 38.07
CA ARG A 96 -17.23 14.34 37.03
C ARG A 96 -17.97 13.01 37.13
N ARG A 97 -19.28 13.03 36.93
CA ARG A 97 -20.16 11.89 37.13
C ARG A 97 -20.61 11.34 35.79
N ILE A 98 -20.39 10.04 35.58
CA ILE A 98 -20.93 9.30 34.45
C ILE A 98 -22.17 8.53 34.92
N TYR A 99 -23.25 8.71 34.18
CA TYR A 99 -24.53 8.06 34.39
C TYR A 99 -24.56 6.79 33.53
N LEU A 100 -24.60 5.63 34.18
CA LEU A 100 -24.55 4.31 33.55
C LEU A 100 -25.97 3.78 33.37
N GLY A 101 -26.37 3.58 32.11
CA GLY A 101 -27.67 3.02 31.77
C GLY A 101 -27.65 1.50 31.64
N PRO A 102 -28.81 0.83 31.53
CA PRO A 102 -28.90 -0.63 31.49
C PRO A 102 -28.09 -1.29 30.35
N ARG A 103 -27.89 -0.57 29.24
CA ARG A 103 -27.11 -1.06 28.08
C ARG A 103 -25.61 -1.07 28.32
N PHE A 104 -25.08 -0.30 29.28
CA PHE A 104 -23.66 -0.29 29.62
C PHE A 104 -23.17 -1.66 30.07
N TRP A 105 -23.98 -2.33 30.89
CA TRP A 105 -23.65 -3.63 31.47
C TRP A 105 -23.57 -4.75 30.43
N LYS A 106 -24.19 -4.55 29.26
CA LYS A 106 -24.15 -5.49 28.13
C LYS A 106 -22.93 -5.29 27.22
N GLN A 107 -22.13 -4.25 27.44
CA GLN A 107 -20.99 -3.94 26.59
C GLN A 107 -19.76 -4.77 26.94
N GLY A 108 -18.93 -5.02 25.92
CA GLY A 108 -17.71 -5.82 26.04
C GLY A 108 -16.76 -5.32 27.12
N GLU A 109 -16.14 -6.24 27.84
CA GLU A 109 -15.19 -5.90 28.92
C GLU A 109 -13.78 -5.55 28.41
N ILE A 110 -13.48 -5.94 27.17
CA ILE A 110 -12.17 -5.82 26.52
C ILE A 110 -12.26 -4.68 25.50
N LEU A 111 -11.15 -3.97 25.30
CA LEU A 111 -11.09 -2.89 24.31
C LEU A 111 -11.51 -3.39 22.92
N GLY A 112 -12.59 -2.82 22.40
CA GLY A 112 -13.23 -3.22 21.16
C GLY A 112 -14.42 -2.31 20.87
N ALA A 113 -15.13 -2.56 19.77
CA ALA A 113 -16.25 -1.70 19.37
C ALA A 113 -17.31 -1.60 20.47
N ASP A 114 -17.63 -0.37 20.88
CA ASP A 114 -18.60 -0.04 21.93
C ASP A 114 -18.30 -0.67 23.30
N SER A 115 -17.03 -1.02 23.54
CA SER A 115 -16.60 -1.62 24.80
C SER A 115 -16.77 -0.66 25.98
N ARG A 116 -16.98 -1.21 27.18
CA ARG A 116 -17.01 -0.41 28.42
C ARG A 116 -15.79 0.52 28.56
N PRO A 117 -14.53 0.06 28.43
CA PRO A 117 -13.39 0.97 28.52
C PRO A 117 -13.39 2.06 27.43
N GLY A 118 -13.73 1.73 26.19
CA GLY A 118 -13.78 2.71 25.10
C GLY A 118 -14.86 3.78 25.30
N LEU A 119 -16.04 3.39 25.79
CA LEU A 119 -17.10 4.32 26.17
C LEU A 119 -16.69 5.27 27.31
N LEU A 120 -15.95 4.77 28.30
CA LEU A 120 -15.43 5.62 29.38
C LEU A 120 -14.39 6.62 28.88
N ILE A 121 -13.54 6.23 27.92
CA ILE A 121 -12.61 7.15 27.24
C ILE A 121 -13.39 8.23 26.47
N GLU A 122 -14.46 7.86 25.76
CA GLU A 122 -15.36 8.81 25.08
C GLU A 122 -15.92 9.86 26.05
N LYS A 123 -16.38 9.43 27.24
CA LYS A 123 -16.95 10.34 28.24
C LYS A 123 -15.90 11.23 28.89
N ALA A 124 -14.71 10.71 29.16
CA ALA A 124 -13.59 11.53 29.61
C ALA A 124 -13.23 12.60 28.58
N ALA A 125 -13.26 12.27 27.28
CA ALA A 125 -13.06 13.23 26.20
C ALA A 125 -14.16 14.29 26.17
N GLN A 126 -15.42 13.92 26.39
CA GLN A 126 -16.53 14.89 26.49
C GLN A 126 -16.31 15.90 27.62
N PHE A 127 -15.87 15.47 28.81
CA PHE A 127 -15.54 16.38 29.92
C PHE A 127 -14.36 17.31 29.62
N LEU A 128 -13.35 16.85 28.88
CA LEU A 128 -12.21 17.69 28.49
C LEU A 128 -12.61 18.78 27.49
N LEU A 129 -13.33 18.39 26.45
CA LEU A 129 -13.60 19.24 25.30
C LEU A 129 -14.70 20.27 25.57
N ASP A 130 -15.57 20.02 26.56
CA ASP A 130 -16.55 21.03 27.01
C ASP A 130 -15.91 22.18 27.82
N LYS A 131 -14.71 21.97 28.40
CA LYS A 131 -13.99 23.00 29.19
C LYS A 131 -13.15 23.96 28.36
N THR A 132 -12.87 23.66 27.10
CA THR A 132 -11.94 24.43 26.26
C THR A 132 -12.71 25.22 25.22
N PRO A 133 -12.95 26.53 25.44
CA PRO A 133 -13.47 27.38 24.38
C PRO A 133 -12.35 27.59 23.37
N THR A 134 -12.45 26.89 22.24
CA THR A 134 -11.78 27.22 20.96
C THR A 134 -10.40 27.84 21.13
N ASP A 135 -9.40 27.02 21.47
CA ASP A 135 -8.02 27.48 21.39
C ASP A 135 -7.44 27.22 19.99
N VAL A 136 -6.63 28.18 19.59
CA VAL A 136 -6.20 28.51 18.24
C VAL A 136 -5.23 27.45 17.69
N GLN A 137 -5.74 26.30 17.21
CA GLN A 137 -4.97 25.35 16.38
C GLN A 137 -5.82 24.27 15.70
N GLY A 138 -6.94 24.67 15.08
CA GLY A 138 -7.36 24.11 13.80
C GLY A 138 -7.86 22.66 13.68
N GLN A 139 -7.95 21.83 14.73
CA GLN A 139 -8.60 20.50 14.62
C GLN A 139 -9.39 20.12 15.88
N ARG A 140 -10.71 19.92 15.73
CA ARG A 140 -11.61 19.41 16.78
C ARG A 140 -11.64 17.89 16.71
N HIS A 141 -11.02 17.19 17.66
CA HIS A 141 -11.33 15.78 17.87
C HIS A 141 -12.70 15.68 18.52
N GLU A 142 -13.69 15.17 17.80
CA GLU A 142 -14.95 14.79 18.43
C GLU A 142 -14.69 13.62 19.42
N PRO A 143 -15.33 13.59 20.61
CA PRO A 143 -15.14 12.52 21.58
C PRO A 143 -15.31 11.11 21.01
N ARG A 144 -16.26 10.94 20.09
CA ARG A 144 -16.47 9.69 19.35
C ARG A 144 -15.27 9.30 18.49
N GLN A 145 -14.58 10.28 17.90
CA GLN A 145 -13.37 10.05 17.12
C GLN A 145 -12.25 9.52 18.01
N ILE A 146 -12.07 10.10 19.21
CA ILE A 146 -11.04 9.64 20.17
C ILE A 146 -11.30 8.18 20.56
N ARG A 147 -12.54 7.84 20.88
CA ARG A 147 -12.93 6.45 21.16
C ARG A 147 -12.65 5.53 19.96
N TYR A 148 -13.00 5.97 18.75
CA TYR A 148 -12.74 5.21 17.52
C TYR A 148 -11.25 4.93 17.34
N GLU A 149 -10.37 5.91 17.60
CA GLU A 149 -8.91 5.70 17.52
C GLU A 149 -8.48 4.54 18.44
N PHE A 150 -8.94 4.49 19.69
CA PHE A 150 -8.60 3.38 20.59
C PHE A 150 -9.22 2.03 20.15
N GLU A 151 -10.52 2.02 19.85
CA GLU A 151 -11.26 0.77 19.59
C GLU A 151 -10.99 0.14 18.22
N ARG A 152 -10.52 0.94 17.25
CA ARG A 152 -10.35 0.49 15.86
C ARG A 152 -8.94 0.66 15.34
N VAL A 153 -8.28 1.75 15.70
CA VAL A 153 -6.95 2.06 15.15
C VAL A 153 -5.88 1.45 16.03
N LEU A 154 -5.90 1.70 17.35
CA LEU A 154 -4.87 1.28 18.30
C LEU A 154 -5.02 -0.13 18.85
N LYS A 155 -6.15 -0.79 18.58
CA LYS A 155 -6.38 -2.15 19.10
C LYS A 155 -5.50 -3.19 18.41
N HIS A 156 -5.34 -4.33 19.07
CA HIS A 156 -4.79 -5.53 18.46
C HIS A 156 -5.72 -6.09 17.38
N TRP A 157 -5.14 -6.50 16.25
CA TRP A 157 -5.85 -7.22 15.18
C TRP A 157 -5.78 -8.74 15.35
N GLY A 158 -4.73 -9.22 16.02
CA GLY A 158 -4.51 -10.63 16.29
C GLY A 158 -5.42 -11.18 17.37
N ILE A 159 -5.64 -12.49 17.35
CA ILE A 159 -6.39 -13.19 18.39
C ILE A 159 -5.48 -13.30 19.62
N TYR A 160 -6.05 -13.06 20.80
CA TYR A 160 -5.36 -13.32 22.06
C TYR A 160 -5.50 -14.80 22.42
N ASN A 161 -4.45 -15.59 22.21
CA ASN A 161 -4.43 -17.03 22.51
C ASN A 161 -3.08 -17.40 23.13
N GLY A 162 -3.04 -18.40 24.01
CA GLY A 162 -1.79 -18.84 24.64
C GLY A 162 -1.08 -17.75 25.47
N HIS A 163 -1.83 -16.78 26.01
CA HIS A 163 -1.33 -15.64 26.78
C HIS A 163 -0.58 -14.55 26.00
N PHE A 164 -0.76 -14.48 24.67
CA PHE A 164 -0.23 -13.38 23.86
C PHE A 164 -1.16 -13.02 22.69
N TYR A 165 -1.00 -11.82 22.14
CA TYR A 165 -1.65 -11.41 20.90
C TYR A 165 -0.87 -11.90 19.68
N SER A 166 -1.55 -12.61 18.77
CA SER A 166 -0.90 -13.15 17.57
C SER A 166 -0.35 -12.10 16.60
N CYS A 167 -0.74 -10.83 16.73
CA CYS A 167 -0.26 -9.76 15.84
C CYS A 167 1.07 -9.13 16.25
N CYS A 168 1.44 -9.18 17.53
CA CYS A 168 2.66 -8.50 18.00
C CYS A 168 3.36 -9.20 19.18
N GLY A 169 2.84 -10.32 19.67
CA GLY A 169 3.39 -11.04 20.82
C GLY A 169 3.11 -10.38 22.18
N GLU A 170 2.36 -9.29 22.23
CA GLU A 170 2.00 -8.60 23.47
C GLU A 170 1.24 -9.54 24.43
N THR A 171 1.64 -9.54 25.70
CA THR A 171 1.11 -10.43 26.74
C THR A 171 0.11 -9.72 27.65
N VAL A 172 0.12 -8.38 27.66
CA VAL A 172 -0.82 -7.60 28.46
C VAL A 172 -2.17 -7.54 27.74
N ARG A 173 -3.14 -8.27 28.27
CA ARG A 173 -4.55 -8.20 27.83
C ARG A 173 -5.10 -6.80 28.13
N ASP A 174 -5.77 -6.16 27.16
CA ASP A 174 -6.24 -4.77 27.22
C ASP A 174 -5.15 -3.68 27.08
N SER A 175 -4.19 -3.91 26.19
CA SER A 175 -3.16 -2.95 25.77
C SER A 175 -3.44 -2.38 24.37
N VAL A 176 -2.72 -1.33 23.98
CA VAL A 176 -2.66 -0.89 22.59
C VAL A 176 -1.55 -1.63 21.84
N CYS A 177 -1.78 -1.88 20.55
CA CYS A 177 -0.84 -2.61 19.71
C CYS A 177 0.25 -1.65 19.21
N GLU A 178 1.51 -1.88 19.52
CA GLU A 178 2.61 -1.11 18.87
C GLU A 178 2.60 -1.36 17.35
N CYS A 179 2.21 -2.57 16.95
CA CYS A 179 2.03 -2.95 15.57
C CYS A 179 0.70 -2.50 14.96
N SER A 180 -0.14 -1.73 15.66
CA SER A 180 -1.30 -1.13 15.00
C SER A 180 -0.88 -0.21 13.85
N PHE A 181 0.33 0.35 13.93
CA PHE A 181 0.97 1.15 12.89
C PHE A 181 2.14 0.47 12.21
N ILE A 182 2.82 -0.46 12.90
CA ILE A 182 3.83 -1.34 12.29
C ILE A 182 3.10 -2.44 11.50
N ARG A 183 2.62 -1.97 10.35
CA ARG A 183 2.09 -2.58 9.14
C ARG A 183 1.82 -4.09 9.14
N PRO A 184 0.58 -4.49 8.83
CA PRO A 184 0.30 -5.72 8.07
C PRO A 184 0.92 -5.74 6.64
N TRP A 185 1.62 -4.66 6.28
CA TRP A 185 2.19 -4.34 4.96
C TRP A 185 3.73 -4.25 4.97
N THR A 186 4.41 -4.52 6.09
CA THR A 186 5.88 -4.68 6.12
C THR A 186 6.23 -6.12 5.80
N LEU A 187 7.25 -6.31 4.98
CA LEU A 187 7.81 -7.62 4.67
C LEU A 187 8.57 -8.16 5.88
N SER A 188 8.55 -9.48 6.09
CA SER A 188 9.55 -10.15 6.92
C SER A 188 10.96 -9.95 6.33
N GLU A 189 12.02 -10.26 7.08
CA GLU A 189 13.38 -10.19 6.56
C GLU A 189 13.58 -11.11 5.34
N GLU A 190 13.03 -12.32 5.39
CA GLU A 190 13.04 -13.27 4.28
C GLU A 190 12.27 -12.73 3.06
N GLU A 191 11.06 -12.21 3.26
CA GLU A 191 10.26 -11.61 2.18
C GLU A 191 10.95 -10.37 1.59
N TRP A 192 11.62 -9.58 2.42
CA TRP A 192 12.38 -8.41 1.98
C TRP A 192 13.58 -8.83 1.12
N ASN A 193 14.35 -9.83 1.56
CA ASN A 193 15.47 -10.37 0.82
C ASN A 193 15.02 -10.94 -0.54
N LEU A 194 13.92 -11.70 -0.57
CA LEU A 194 13.37 -12.25 -1.81
C LEU A 194 12.87 -11.17 -2.78
N ALA A 195 12.23 -10.12 -2.26
CA ALA A 195 11.75 -9.01 -3.08
C ALA A 195 12.91 -8.20 -3.67
N GLU A 196 13.95 -7.92 -2.88
CA GLU A 196 15.13 -7.20 -3.35
C GLU A 196 15.96 -8.06 -4.33
N GLU A 197 16.07 -9.38 -4.10
CA GLU A 197 16.68 -10.30 -5.06
C GLU A 197 15.93 -10.27 -6.40
N ALA A 198 14.60 -10.40 -6.38
CA ALA A 198 13.79 -10.32 -7.59
C ALA A 198 13.97 -8.98 -8.32
N LYS A 199 14.07 -7.86 -7.57
CA LYS A 199 14.37 -6.54 -8.13
C LYS A 199 15.72 -6.50 -8.83
N GLN A 200 16.79 -6.96 -8.18
CA GLN A 200 18.13 -6.95 -8.77
C GLN A 200 18.21 -7.81 -10.03
N ARG A 201 17.59 -8.99 -10.01
CA ARG A 201 17.54 -9.87 -11.18
C ARG A 201 16.76 -9.26 -12.34
N THR A 202 15.63 -8.63 -12.04
CA THR A 202 14.85 -7.90 -13.05
C THR A 202 15.64 -6.73 -13.64
N LEU A 203 16.40 -6.00 -12.83
CA LEU A 203 17.29 -4.94 -13.33
C LEU A 203 18.36 -5.52 -14.27
N MET A 204 19.01 -6.63 -13.92
CA MET A 204 20.00 -7.29 -14.80
C MET A 204 19.39 -7.69 -16.14
N ILE A 205 18.19 -8.28 -16.14
CA ILE A 205 17.44 -8.63 -17.36
C ILE A 205 17.18 -7.40 -18.24
N LEU A 206 16.73 -6.29 -17.63
CA LEU A 206 16.43 -5.06 -18.37
C LEU A 206 17.69 -4.37 -18.91
N PHE A 207 18.79 -4.38 -18.16
CA PHE A 207 20.08 -3.87 -18.64
C PHE A 207 20.62 -4.72 -19.80
N ASP A 208 20.56 -6.04 -19.69
CA ASP A 208 20.95 -6.96 -20.75
C ASP A 208 20.12 -6.74 -22.03
N ALA A 209 18.81 -6.49 -21.90
CA ALA A 209 17.96 -6.12 -23.03
C ALA A 209 18.38 -4.80 -23.69
N LEU A 210 18.85 -3.81 -22.90
CA LEU A 210 19.40 -2.56 -23.44
C LEU A 210 20.77 -2.75 -24.12
N GLU A 211 21.63 -3.62 -23.59
CA GLU A 211 22.90 -3.96 -24.24
C GLU A 211 22.66 -4.62 -25.60
N LYS A 212 21.62 -5.45 -25.68
CA LYS A 212 21.16 -6.15 -26.89
C LYS A 212 20.12 -5.35 -27.70
N LYS A 213 20.07 -4.03 -27.53
CA LYS A 213 19.06 -3.14 -28.15
C LYS A 213 18.91 -3.31 -29.66
N GLU A 214 20.00 -3.52 -30.38
CA GLU A 214 20.00 -3.64 -31.85
C GLU A 214 19.24 -4.88 -32.34
N SER A 215 19.09 -5.89 -31.48
CA SER A 215 18.42 -7.15 -31.80
C SER A 215 17.05 -7.29 -31.16
N LEU A 216 16.73 -6.50 -30.12
CA LEU A 216 15.55 -6.73 -29.28
C LEU A 216 14.62 -5.53 -29.13
N LEU A 217 15.11 -4.31 -29.35
CA LEU A 217 14.37 -3.08 -29.08
C LEU A 217 14.25 -2.22 -30.32
N VAL A 218 13.25 -1.34 -30.35
CA VAL A 218 13.05 -0.37 -31.45
C VAL A 218 13.05 1.05 -30.90
N GLU A 219 13.58 2.00 -31.69
CA GLU A 219 13.54 3.43 -31.31
C GLU A 219 12.13 4.00 -31.47
N ASN A 220 11.53 3.82 -32.65
CA ASN A 220 10.16 4.24 -32.93
C ASN A 220 9.35 3.03 -33.44
N PRO A 221 8.43 2.46 -32.63
CA PRO A 221 7.58 1.36 -33.08
C PRO A 221 6.64 1.76 -34.23
N GLU A 222 6.33 3.05 -34.35
CA GLU A 222 5.50 3.66 -35.40
C GLU A 222 6.07 3.45 -36.81
N ASP A 223 7.41 3.35 -36.93
CA ASP A 223 8.10 3.17 -38.22
C ASP A 223 7.74 1.82 -38.88
N PHE A 224 7.09 0.94 -38.13
CA PHE A 224 6.71 -0.40 -38.51
C PHE A 224 5.20 -0.59 -38.71
N VAL A 225 4.40 0.49 -38.62
CA VAL A 225 2.94 0.46 -38.87
C VAL A 225 2.68 0.03 -40.32
N GLY A 226 1.81 -0.97 -40.52
CA GLY A 226 1.36 -1.39 -41.86
C GLY A 226 2.18 -2.51 -42.51
N LEU A 227 3.27 -2.96 -41.89
CA LEU A 227 3.99 -4.16 -42.32
C LEU A 227 3.20 -5.42 -41.90
N GLU A 228 2.54 -6.09 -42.86
CA GLU A 228 1.73 -7.29 -42.58
C GLU A 228 2.51 -8.40 -41.85
N ARG A 229 3.82 -8.48 -42.07
CA ARG A 229 4.72 -9.45 -41.39
C ARG A 229 4.90 -9.18 -39.88
N LEU A 230 4.62 -7.97 -39.42
CA LEU A 230 4.71 -7.56 -38.00
C LEU A 230 3.36 -7.53 -37.28
N ASN A 231 2.26 -7.92 -37.94
CA ASN A 231 0.91 -7.87 -37.34
C ASN A 231 0.78 -8.64 -36.01
N MET A 232 1.72 -9.55 -35.70
CA MET A 232 1.76 -10.34 -34.47
C MET A 232 3.06 -10.15 -33.67
N CYS A 233 3.96 -9.26 -34.10
CA CYS A 233 5.26 -9.07 -33.45
C CYS A 233 5.17 -7.94 -32.42
N PRO A 234 5.33 -8.24 -31.13
CA PRO A 234 5.20 -7.23 -30.08
C PRO A 234 6.51 -6.43 -29.93
N LEU A 235 6.53 -5.24 -30.56
CA LEU A 235 7.68 -4.32 -30.55
C LEU A 235 7.81 -3.60 -29.20
N ILE A 236 9.01 -3.61 -28.61
CA ILE A 236 9.30 -2.92 -27.35
C ILE A 236 10.14 -1.66 -27.60
N PRO A 237 9.63 -0.47 -27.26
CA PRO A 237 10.39 0.77 -27.40
C PRO A 237 11.59 0.82 -26.46
N LEU A 238 12.73 1.31 -26.96
CA LEU A 238 13.95 1.46 -26.17
C LEU A 238 13.76 2.38 -24.94
N ASN A 239 13.00 3.47 -25.10
CA ASN A 239 12.73 4.40 -24.01
C ASN A 239 11.86 3.78 -22.91
N LEU A 240 10.97 2.84 -23.27
CA LEU A 240 10.16 2.11 -22.29
C LEU A 240 11.03 1.26 -21.37
N VAL A 241 12.07 0.60 -21.90
CA VAL A 241 13.00 -0.20 -21.09
C VAL A 241 13.82 0.69 -20.15
N LYS A 242 14.28 1.87 -20.61
CA LYS A 242 14.97 2.85 -19.75
C LYS A 242 14.09 3.33 -18.60
N ASP A 243 12.82 3.60 -18.87
CA ASP A 243 11.87 4.05 -17.87
C ASP A 243 11.51 2.94 -16.87
N LEU A 244 11.41 1.69 -17.34
CA LEU A 244 11.28 0.53 -16.45
C LEU A 244 12.46 0.41 -15.49
N ILE A 245 13.71 0.55 -15.98
CA ILE A 245 14.92 0.50 -15.15
C ILE A 245 14.91 1.61 -14.10
N THR A 246 14.68 2.85 -14.55
CA THR A 246 14.69 4.04 -13.68
C THR A 246 13.66 3.89 -12.55
N ASN A 247 12.45 3.46 -12.91
CA ASN A 247 11.39 3.27 -11.94
C ASN A 247 11.69 2.10 -11.00
N LEU A 248 12.08 0.95 -11.53
CA LEU A 248 12.40 -0.24 -10.74
C LEU A 248 13.50 0.03 -9.72
N ALA A 249 14.55 0.76 -10.09
CA ALA A 249 15.63 1.14 -9.18
C ALA A 249 15.11 1.90 -7.94
N SER A 250 14.10 2.75 -8.13
CA SER A 250 13.48 3.57 -7.07
C SER A 250 12.38 2.84 -6.27
N VAL A 251 11.99 1.62 -6.67
CA VAL A 251 10.90 0.89 -6.02
C VAL A 251 11.24 0.53 -4.59
N THR A 252 10.22 0.67 -3.72
CA THR A 252 10.16 0.05 -2.41
C THR A 252 9.02 -0.96 -2.34
N PHE A 253 9.20 -2.05 -1.60
CA PHE A 253 8.22 -3.12 -1.51
C PHE A 253 7.41 -3.08 -0.22
N ARG A 254 6.16 -3.55 -0.32
CA ARG A 254 5.26 -3.78 0.81
C ARG A 254 4.50 -5.08 0.62
N LYS A 255 4.04 -5.69 1.72
CA LYS A 255 3.16 -6.86 1.66
C LYS A 255 1.77 -6.42 1.18
N GLY A 256 1.17 -7.12 0.24
CA GLY A 256 -0.19 -6.96 -0.26
C GLY A 256 -1.06 -8.18 0.08
N TYR A 257 -2.39 -8.01 0.09
CA TYR A 257 -3.30 -9.09 0.50
C TYR A 257 -3.79 -9.97 -0.64
N ASN A 258 -4.21 -9.39 -1.78
CA ASN A 258 -4.96 -10.13 -2.80
C ASN A 258 -4.35 -10.02 -4.21
N VAL A 259 -3.88 -8.83 -4.58
CA VAL A 259 -3.32 -8.57 -5.91
C VAL A 259 -2.09 -7.70 -5.76
N ASN A 260 -1.18 -7.82 -6.72
CA ASN A 260 -0.10 -6.87 -6.86
C ASN A 260 -0.68 -5.54 -7.36
N TYR A 261 -0.17 -4.44 -6.84
CA TYR A 261 -0.50 -3.12 -7.38
C TYR A 261 0.58 -2.10 -7.02
N VAL A 262 0.66 -1.06 -7.85
CA VAL A 262 1.65 0.02 -7.73
C VAL A 262 0.98 1.30 -7.27
N LEU A 263 1.56 1.96 -6.27
CA LEU A 263 1.16 3.31 -5.86
C LEU A 263 2.32 4.30 -6.03
N PRO A 264 2.16 5.34 -6.86
CA PRO A 264 3.08 6.48 -6.86
C PRO A 264 2.81 7.35 -5.63
N TYR A 265 3.83 7.65 -4.83
CA TYR A 265 3.72 8.49 -3.63
C TYR A 265 4.97 9.34 -3.41
N LEU A 266 4.84 10.67 -3.46
CA LEU A 266 5.91 11.64 -3.14
C LEU A 266 7.27 11.24 -3.78
N ASP A 267 7.29 11.09 -5.10
CA ASP A 267 8.47 10.71 -5.90
C ASP A 267 9.05 9.31 -5.62
N LYS A 268 8.31 8.45 -4.92
CA LYS A 268 8.66 7.05 -4.68
C LYS A 268 7.60 6.12 -5.23
N ILE A 269 8.06 5.02 -5.83
CA ILE A 269 7.19 3.96 -6.30
C ILE A 269 7.12 2.89 -5.21
N ILE A 270 5.90 2.53 -4.82
CA ILE A 270 5.66 1.45 -3.86
C ILE A 270 4.91 0.33 -4.58
N ILE A 271 5.50 -0.87 -4.60
CA ILE A 271 4.84 -2.07 -5.10
C ILE A 271 4.36 -2.91 -3.92
N TYR A 272 3.07 -3.25 -3.92
CA TYR A 272 2.48 -4.16 -2.96
C TYR A 272 2.50 -5.57 -3.55
N LEU A 273 3.15 -6.51 -2.86
CA LEU A 273 3.38 -7.88 -3.31
C LEU A 273 2.38 -8.84 -2.67
N SER A 274 1.56 -9.51 -3.47
CA SER A 274 0.55 -10.48 -3.04
C SER A 274 1.19 -11.75 -2.49
N HIS A 275 0.38 -12.62 -1.89
CA HIS A 275 0.84 -13.93 -1.43
C HIS A 275 1.41 -14.79 -2.58
N ASP A 276 0.84 -14.69 -3.78
CA ASP A 276 1.24 -15.52 -4.92
C ASP A 276 2.64 -15.16 -5.41
N PHE A 277 3.06 -13.89 -5.32
CA PHE A 277 4.39 -13.43 -5.72
C PHE A 277 5.52 -14.26 -5.10
N TRP A 278 5.37 -14.63 -3.82
CA TRP A 278 6.41 -15.36 -3.10
C TRP A 278 6.64 -16.78 -3.64
N GLN A 279 5.61 -17.38 -4.24
CA GLN A 279 5.65 -18.74 -4.79
C GLN A 279 6.01 -18.79 -6.28
N GLN A 280 6.17 -17.64 -6.92
CA GLN A 280 6.52 -17.57 -8.34
C GLN A 280 7.96 -18.00 -8.60
N ASN A 281 8.21 -18.46 -9.84
CA ASN A 281 9.56 -18.78 -10.29
C ASN A 281 10.46 -17.55 -10.21
N GLU A 282 11.68 -17.76 -9.77
CA GLU A 282 12.70 -16.74 -9.65
C GLU A 282 13.28 -16.35 -11.03
N MET A 283 13.26 -17.26 -12.00
CA MET A 283 13.76 -17.08 -13.38
C MET A 283 12.78 -16.36 -14.27
N LEU A 284 13.26 -15.63 -15.29
CA LEU A 284 12.41 -15.02 -16.31
C LEU A 284 11.66 -16.09 -17.13
N GLU A 285 10.45 -16.37 -16.68
CA GLU A 285 9.49 -17.31 -17.25
C GLU A 285 8.08 -16.76 -17.09
N CYS A 286 7.11 -17.39 -17.75
CA CYS A 286 5.69 -17.03 -17.63
C CYS A 286 5.23 -17.07 -16.17
N GLY A 287 4.78 -15.93 -15.63
CA GLY A 287 4.29 -15.81 -14.26
C GLY A 287 5.40 -15.78 -13.21
N SER A 288 6.61 -15.40 -13.61
CA SER A 288 7.76 -15.29 -12.71
C SER A 288 7.75 -14.01 -11.88
N ARG A 289 8.62 -13.94 -10.85
CA ARG A 289 8.81 -12.71 -10.07
C ARG A 289 9.32 -11.56 -10.96
N PRO A 290 10.32 -11.73 -11.84
CA PRO A 290 10.72 -10.67 -12.75
C PRO A 290 9.61 -10.22 -13.70
N GLY A 291 8.87 -11.18 -14.28
CA GLY A 291 7.71 -10.87 -15.12
C GLY A 291 6.65 -10.05 -14.38
N THR A 292 6.34 -10.42 -13.14
CA THR A 292 5.41 -9.67 -12.29
C THR A 292 5.88 -8.24 -12.04
N LEU A 293 7.16 -8.03 -11.71
CA LEU A 293 7.68 -6.67 -11.50
C LEU A 293 7.61 -5.82 -12.78
N ILE A 294 7.92 -6.41 -13.94
CA ILE A 294 7.78 -5.76 -15.25
C ILE A 294 6.32 -5.41 -15.51
N LEU A 295 5.39 -6.35 -15.29
CA LEU A 295 3.95 -6.14 -15.47
C LEU A 295 3.45 -4.95 -14.66
N GLU A 296 3.70 -4.96 -13.36
CA GLU A 296 3.22 -3.94 -12.41
C GLU A 296 3.78 -2.55 -12.72
N LEU A 297 5.09 -2.45 -13.01
CA LEU A 297 5.69 -1.17 -13.40
C LEU A 297 5.22 -0.67 -14.76
N SER A 298 4.99 -1.58 -15.70
CA SER A 298 4.46 -1.20 -16.99
C SER A 298 3.06 -0.57 -16.80
N GLN A 299 2.20 -1.14 -15.95
CA GLN A 299 0.87 -0.57 -15.65
C GLN A 299 0.96 0.89 -15.16
N LEU A 300 1.95 1.20 -14.31
CA LEU A 300 2.20 2.55 -13.82
C LEU A 300 2.61 3.51 -14.94
N LEU A 301 3.47 3.06 -15.85
CA LEU A 301 4.08 3.92 -16.87
C LEU A 301 3.08 4.51 -17.87
N GLY A 302 2.00 3.79 -18.16
CA GLY A 302 0.96 4.26 -19.08
C GLY A 302 1.45 4.45 -20.52
N TYR A 303 1.02 3.57 -21.42
CA TYR A 303 1.64 3.41 -22.75
C TYR A 303 1.38 4.52 -23.76
N LYS A 304 0.44 5.43 -23.48
CA LYS A 304 0.12 6.56 -24.38
C LYS A 304 1.30 7.52 -24.58
N ARG A 305 2.35 7.45 -23.74
CA ARG A 305 3.53 8.33 -23.80
C ARG A 305 4.61 7.90 -24.80
N TYR A 306 4.54 6.68 -25.32
CA TYR A 306 5.60 6.11 -26.19
C TYR A 306 5.17 5.96 -27.64
N LEU A 307 3.97 6.41 -27.98
CA LEU A 307 3.46 6.57 -29.34
C LEU A 307 3.46 8.08 -29.65
N LYS A 308 3.90 8.48 -30.84
CA LYS A 308 3.81 9.88 -31.27
C LYS A 308 2.34 10.16 -31.60
N GLU A 309 1.77 11.24 -31.07
CA GLU A 309 0.50 11.72 -31.60
C GLU A 309 0.69 12.11 -33.07
N PRO A 310 -0.23 11.74 -33.98
CA PRO A 310 -0.13 12.13 -35.38
C PRO A 310 -0.07 13.66 -35.43
N ALA A 311 0.99 14.19 -36.05
CA ALA A 311 1.09 15.63 -36.27
C ALA A 311 -0.14 16.08 -37.07
N ASP A 312 -0.79 17.15 -36.61
CA ASP A 312 -1.86 17.86 -37.33
C ASP A 312 -1.30 18.45 -38.64
N GLU A 313 -1.04 17.60 -39.63
CA GLU A 313 -0.87 18.00 -41.01
C GLU A 313 -2.21 17.81 -41.71
N GLY A 314 -2.98 18.91 -41.73
CA GLY A 314 -3.99 19.23 -42.76
C GLY A 314 -5.07 18.20 -43.03
N GLU A 315 -6.33 18.62 -42.86
CA GLU A 315 -7.52 17.91 -43.37
C GLU A 315 -7.47 17.64 -44.88
N GLN A 316 -6.74 16.60 -45.32
CA GLN A 316 -6.84 16.03 -46.67
C GLN A 316 -6.00 14.75 -46.77
N ASN A 317 -6.40 13.70 -46.03
CA ASN A 317 -6.41 12.30 -46.48
C ASN A 317 -6.80 11.39 -45.30
N LYS A 318 -8.10 11.18 -45.11
CA LYS A 318 -8.61 10.08 -44.29
C LYS A 318 -8.39 8.76 -45.01
N VAL A 319 -7.13 8.34 -45.16
CA VAL A 319 -6.83 6.91 -45.27
C VAL A 319 -7.08 6.36 -43.87
N GLN A 320 -7.99 5.40 -43.75
CA GLN A 320 -8.25 4.67 -42.51
C GLN A 320 -6.92 4.07 -42.01
N GLN A 321 -6.23 4.79 -41.12
CA GLN A 321 -5.11 4.22 -40.38
C GLN A 321 -5.69 3.13 -39.50
N GLN A 322 -5.46 1.87 -39.88
CA GLN A 322 -5.81 0.73 -39.04
C GLN A 322 -5.02 0.88 -37.73
N PRO A 323 -5.67 0.87 -36.57
CA PRO A 323 -4.95 0.87 -35.29
C PRO A 323 -4.01 -0.34 -35.26
N HIS A 324 -2.77 -0.15 -34.78
CA HIS A 324 -1.86 -1.26 -34.48
C HIS A 324 -2.63 -2.38 -33.77
N LYS A 325 -2.69 -3.58 -34.38
CA LYS A 325 -3.47 -4.71 -33.84
C LYS A 325 -2.96 -5.22 -32.48
N PHE A 326 -1.72 -4.89 -32.11
CA PHE A 326 -1.13 -5.19 -30.81
C PHE A 326 -0.93 -3.89 -30.01
N PRO A 327 -1.91 -3.48 -29.19
CA PRO A 327 -1.70 -2.36 -28.28
C PRO A 327 -0.59 -2.73 -27.29
N LEU A 328 0.39 -1.85 -27.09
CA LEU A 328 1.35 -1.94 -26.00
C LEU A 328 0.57 -1.84 -24.68
N THR A 329 0.20 -2.98 -24.12
CA THR A 329 -0.44 -3.09 -22.81
C THR A 329 0.59 -3.66 -21.82
N ALA A 330 0.31 -3.54 -20.53
CA ALA A 330 1.18 -4.09 -19.49
C ALA A 330 1.39 -5.57 -19.65
N PHE A 331 0.27 -6.25 -19.93
CA PHE A 331 0.26 -7.66 -20.21
C PHE A 331 1.15 -7.99 -21.40
N ASN A 332 1.02 -7.25 -22.51
CA ASN A 332 1.82 -7.53 -23.71
C ASN A 332 3.32 -7.28 -23.48
N ILE A 333 3.70 -6.25 -22.73
CA ILE A 333 5.12 -6.00 -22.42
C ILE A 333 5.69 -7.12 -21.56
N CYS A 334 5.01 -7.46 -20.45
CA CYS A 334 5.40 -8.61 -19.63
C CYS A 334 5.54 -9.87 -20.47
N TRP A 335 4.53 -10.15 -21.30
CA TRP A 335 4.49 -11.31 -22.16
C TRP A 335 5.65 -11.34 -23.16
N VAL A 336 6.09 -10.20 -23.70
CA VAL A 336 7.28 -10.12 -24.56
C VAL A 336 8.52 -10.61 -23.85
N PHE A 337 8.80 -10.10 -22.65
CA PHE A 337 9.96 -10.54 -21.89
C PHE A 337 9.88 -12.03 -21.55
N GLU A 338 8.72 -12.48 -21.09
CA GLU A 338 8.52 -13.86 -20.64
C GLU A 338 8.48 -14.90 -21.78
N THR A 339 8.16 -14.50 -23.02
CA THR A 339 7.94 -15.46 -24.12
C THR A 339 8.75 -15.20 -25.37
N TRP A 340 8.91 -13.94 -25.76
CA TRP A 340 9.54 -13.56 -27.03
C TRP A 340 11.02 -13.25 -26.91
N MET A 341 11.47 -12.72 -25.76
CA MET A 341 12.86 -12.39 -25.49
C MET A 341 13.60 -13.46 -24.66
N ARG A 342 12.90 -14.42 -24.05
CA ARG A 342 13.53 -15.45 -23.22
C ARG A 342 14.39 -16.45 -24.02
N HIS A 343 15.30 -17.11 -23.31
CA HIS A 343 16.04 -18.26 -23.82
C HIS A 343 15.15 -19.49 -24.05
N ARG A 344 15.55 -20.36 -25.00
CA ARG A 344 14.92 -21.67 -25.20
C ARG A 344 15.71 -22.75 -24.46
N GLY A 345 14.98 -23.64 -23.77
CA GLY A 345 15.56 -24.77 -23.05
C GLY A 345 15.84 -24.48 -21.58
N VAL A 346 16.34 -25.50 -20.87
CA VAL A 346 16.66 -25.43 -19.44
C VAL A 346 18.09 -24.92 -19.27
N TYR A 347 18.30 -24.04 -18.30
CA TYR A 347 19.63 -23.56 -17.94
C TYR A 347 20.42 -24.64 -17.20
N SER A 348 21.62 -24.97 -17.69
CA SER A 348 22.52 -25.96 -17.07
C SER A 348 23.96 -25.44 -16.95
N GLY A 349 24.11 -24.18 -16.55
CA GLY A 349 25.39 -23.45 -16.53
C GLY A 349 25.60 -22.57 -17.77
N SER A 350 24.93 -22.90 -18.87
CA SER A 350 24.73 -22.02 -20.03
C SER A 350 23.43 -22.37 -20.74
N TYR A 351 22.93 -21.44 -21.55
CA TYR A 351 21.74 -21.66 -22.38
C TYR A 351 22.10 -22.36 -23.68
N ALA A 352 21.52 -23.55 -23.91
CA ALA A 352 21.78 -24.33 -25.12
C ALA A 352 21.41 -23.61 -26.43
N CYS A 353 20.52 -22.61 -26.39
CA CYS A 353 20.10 -21.88 -27.59
C CYS A 353 21.16 -20.91 -28.14
N CYS A 354 21.99 -20.32 -27.29
CA CYS A 354 22.90 -19.24 -27.68
C CYS A 354 24.28 -19.31 -26.99
N GLY A 355 24.48 -20.25 -26.06
CA GLY A 355 25.71 -20.39 -25.28
C GLY A 355 25.83 -19.41 -24.10
N GLU A 356 24.81 -18.60 -23.83
CA GLU A 356 24.89 -17.56 -22.80
C GLU A 356 24.97 -18.14 -21.38
N GLU A 357 25.95 -17.68 -20.62
CA GLU A 357 26.21 -18.13 -19.24
C GLU A 357 25.46 -17.29 -18.20
N SER A 358 25.03 -16.08 -18.56
CA SER A 358 24.29 -15.23 -17.63
C SER A 358 22.87 -15.73 -17.44
N ARG A 359 22.53 -16.13 -16.21
CA ARG A 359 21.21 -16.61 -15.80
C ARG A 359 20.12 -15.53 -15.90
N ASP A 360 20.49 -14.26 -15.79
CA ASP A 360 19.59 -13.10 -15.77
C ASP A 360 19.72 -12.27 -17.06
N SER A 361 19.53 -12.95 -18.19
CA SER A 361 19.68 -12.38 -19.53
C SER A 361 18.48 -12.68 -20.43
N VAL A 362 18.31 -11.86 -21.45
CA VAL A 362 17.43 -12.10 -22.60
C VAL A 362 18.23 -12.66 -23.78
N CYS A 363 17.58 -13.44 -24.63
CA CYS A 363 18.24 -14.10 -25.74
C CYS A 363 18.31 -13.20 -26.99
N ALA A 364 19.53 -12.87 -27.43
CA ALA A 364 19.75 -12.14 -28.69
C ALA A 364 19.39 -12.97 -29.94
N LEU A 365 19.17 -14.28 -29.78
CA LEU A 365 18.68 -15.20 -30.82
C LEU A 365 17.23 -15.62 -30.57
N SER A 366 16.49 -14.82 -29.79
CA SER A 366 15.11 -15.09 -29.44
C SER A 366 14.17 -14.99 -30.64
N HIS A 367 12.92 -15.42 -30.48
CA HIS A 367 11.93 -15.29 -31.54
C HIS A 367 11.74 -13.83 -31.95
N LEU A 368 11.81 -12.90 -30.99
CA LEU A 368 11.73 -11.47 -31.29
C LEU A 368 12.89 -11.02 -32.18
N ALA A 369 14.11 -11.42 -31.83
CA ALA A 369 15.30 -11.04 -32.59
C ALA A 369 15.28 -11.57 -34.02
N VAL A 370 14.85 -12.81 -34.20
CA VAL A 370 14.66 -13.39 -35.54
C VAL A 370 13.62 -12.58 -36.32
N CYS A 371 12.47 -12.28 -35.71
CA CYS A 371 11.43 -11.48 -36.36
C CYS A 371 11.89 -10.06 -36.70
N LEU A 372 12.73 -9.41 -35.89
CA LEU A 372 13.25 -8.08 -36.19
C LEU A 372 14.29 -8.11 -37.32
N ASN A 373 15.24 -9.05 -37.27
CA ASN A 373 16.30 -9.19 -38.28
C ASN A 373 15.76 -9.49 -39.68
N ASP A 374 14.64 -10.21 -39.80
CA ASP A 374 14.00 -10.51 -41.08
C ASP A 374 13.40 -9.27 -41.77
N ILE A 375 13.35 -8.12 -41.07
CA ILE A 375 12.56 -6.95 -41.46
C ILE A 375 13.41 -5.68 -41.58
N THR A 376 14.54 -5.60 -40.87
CA THR A 376 15.53 -4.55 -41.08
C THR A 376 16.28 -4.82 -42.40
N PRO A 377 16.19 -3.96 -43.43
CA PRO A 377 17.02 -4.12 -44.62
C PRO A 377 18.50 -4.03 -44.22
N PRO A 378 19.41 -4.80 -44.87
CA PRO A 378 20.83 -4.68 -44.60
C PRO A 378 21.26 -3.22 -44.82
N PRO A 379 22.20 -2.69 -44.01
CA PRO A 379 22.67 -1.33 -44.18
C PRO A 379 23.16 -1.16 -45.62
N LEU A 380 22.67 -0.12 -46.30
CA LEU A 380 23.14 0.26 -47.63
C LEU A 380 24.66 0.42 -47.54
N THR A 381 25.40 -0.52 -48.12
CA THR A 381 26.84 -0.36 -48.32
C THR A 381 27.03 0.95 -49.08
N PRO A 382 27.91 1.87 -48.62
CA PRO A 382 28.16 3.09 -49.37
C PRO A 382 28.65 2.66 -50.75
N GLU A 383 27.94 3.11 -51.79
CA GLU A 383 28.37 2.94 -53.17
C GLU A 383 29.84 3.34 -53.24
N ARG A 384 30.71 2.36 -53.52
CA ARG A 384 32.06 2.65 -54.01
C ARG A 384 31.85 3.51 -55.24
N THR A 385 32.12 4.80 -55.09
CA THR A 385 32.34 5.72 -56.19
C THR A 385 33.51 5.15 -56.98
N LEU A 386 33.18 4.43 -58.06
CA LEU A 386 34.14 4.08 -59.09
C LEU A 386 34.57 5.40 -59.73
N GLU A 387 35.73 5.90 -59.34
CA GLU A 387 36.41 6.93 -60.12
C GLU A 387 36.66 6.38 -61.54
N PRO A 388 36.38 7.16 -62.59
CA PRO A 388 36.63 6.74 -63.96
C PRO A 388 38.15 6.65 -64.21
N PRO A 389 38.61 5.71 -65.05
CA PRO A 389 40.03 5.53 -65.30
C PRO A 389 40.59 6.73 -66.08
N TYR A 390 41.65 7.33 -65.55
CA TYR A 390 42.52 8.20 -66.31
C TYR A 390 43.17 7.38 -67.43
N TYR A 391 42.82 7.68 -68.67
CA TYR A 391 43.57 7.24 -69.85
C TYR A 391 44.88 8.03 -69.93
N LEU A 392 46.01 7.30 -69.92
CA LEU A 392 47.33 7.79 -70.34
C LEU A 392 47.49 7.62 -71.85
#